data_AF-A0A381YPY5-F1
#
_entry.id   AF-A0A381YPY5-F1
#
_cell.length_a   1.000
_cell.length_b   1.000
_cell.length_c   1.000
_cell.angle_alpha   90.00
_cell.angle_beta   90.00
_cell.angle_gamma   90.00
#
_symmetry.space_group_name_H-M   'P 1'
#
loop_
_entity.id
_entity.type
_entity.pdbx_description
1 polymer ?
#
loop_
_entity_poly.entity_id
_entity_poly.type
_entity_poly.pdbx_seq_one_letter_code
_entity_poly.pdbx_strand_id
1 'polypeptide(L)'
;MGCKKLNLSKRNLKLDKSQAVASIGQIELMNLFTETFLKNKINISQILLTLEDTEQRRRALNAKRTFENLFQLNFVPIVNENDSIATSEIKYGDNDRLASRVAQISAADSLILLSDVEGLYTTNPKINKNAELIKEIKNIDKNIEQISTKSVGEHGTGGMKTKIDAAKICQLSGCIMAIANGLPLRPIKKIIEKNNCTWFLPKISKLDARKKWIISSISPKGQLIIDDGAKEALTKGKSLLAAGIKKVLGKFNKGDHIKIIDKDYKEFARGLSSFSSDEVLKIMGHHSNKIQDLLGYISKSEVVHKDDMVEI
;
A
#
# COMPACT_ATOMS: atom_id res chain seq x y z
N MET A 1 -2.73 -23.06 -8.08
CA MET A 1 -2.49 -24.23 -7.19
C MET A 1 -3.76 -25.03 -6.94
N GLY A 2 -4.92 -24.42 -6.65
CA GLY A 2 -6.17 -25.16 -6.39
C GLY A 2 -6.62 -26.08 -7.53
N CYS A 3 -6.50 -25.64 -8.79
CA CYS A 3 -6.79 -26.52 -9.94
C CYS A 3 -5.94 -27.79 -9.92
N LYS A 4 -4.64 -27.68 -9.60
CA LYS A 4 -3.72 -28.82 -9.50
C LYS A 4 -4.09 -29.73 -8.33
N LYS A 5 -4.50 -29.18 -7.19
CA LYS A 5 -4.95 -29.95 -6.03
C LYS A 5 -6.21 -30.78 -6.32
N LEU A 6 -7.11 -30.24 -7.14
CA LEU A 6 -8.39 -30.85 -7.49
C LEU A 6 -8.38 -31.59 -8.83
N ASN A 7 -7.23 -31.68 -9.51
CA ASN A 7 -7.11 -32.21 -10.87
C ASN A 7 -8.11 -31.60 -11.88
N LEU A 8 -8.35 -30.29 -11.78
CA LEU A 8 -9.24 -29.54 -12.67
C LEU A 8 -8.46 -28.79 -13.76
N SER A 9 -9.05 -28.69 -14.96
CA SER A 9 -8.54 -27.81 -16.03
C SER A 9 -8.95 -26.36 -15.79
N LYS A 10 -7.97 -25.44 -15.86
CA LYS A 10 -8.22 -23.98 -15.75
C LYS A 10 -9.12 -23.43 -16.86
N ARG A 11 -9.08 -24.02 -18.07
CA ARG A 11 -9.83 -23.53 -19.24
C ARG A 11 -11.35 -23.65 -19.11
N ASN A 12 -11.85 -24.55 -18.25
CA ASN A 12 -13.28 -24.88 -18.17
C ASN A 12 -13.93 -24.42 -16.85
N LEU A 13 -13.27 -23.55 -16.09
CA LEU A 13 -13.73 -23.12 -14.77
C LEU A 13 -14.65 -21.91 -14.89
N LYS A 14 -15.91 -22.09 -14.47
CA LYS A 14 -16.84 -20.96 -14.26
C LYS A 14 -16.33 -20.03 -13.16
N LEU A 15 -16.82 -18.80 -13.19
CA LEU A 15 -16.50 -17.66 -12.33
C LEU A 15 -16.55 -18.01 -10.83
N ASP A 16 -17.71 -18.47 -10.39
CA ASP A 16 -18.04 -18.92 -9.03
C ASP A 16 -17.12 -20.07 -8.58
N LYS A 17 -16.98 -21.07 -9.45
CA LYS A 17 -16.11 -22.22 -9.19
C LYS A 17 -14.63 -21.81 -9.12
N SER A 18 -14.23 -20.77 -9.84
CA SER A 18 -12.85 -20.23 -9.79
C SER A 18 -12.53 -19.63 -8.43
N GLN A 19 -13.47 -18.96 -7.76
CA GLN A 19 -13.26 -18.40 -6.41
C GLN A 19 -13.10 -19.51 -5.36
N ALA A 20 -13.93 -20.56 -5.44
CA ALA A 20 -13.79 -21.72 -4.57
C ALA A 20 -12.44 -22.42 -4.78
N VAL A 21 -12.03 -22.60 -6.03
CA VAL A 21 -10.73 -23.19 -6.38
C VAL A 21 -9.56 -22.29 -5.95
N ALA A 22 -9.70 -20.96 -6.04
CA ALA A 22 -8.69 -20.02 -5.55
C ALA A 22 -8.54 -20.11 -4.02
N SER A 23 -9.65 -20.17 -3.28
CA SER A 23 -9.66 -20.37 -1.82
C SER A 23 -8.89 -21.64 -1.40
N ILE A 24 -9.15 -22.76 -2.08
CA ILE A 24 -8.40 -24.02 -1.86
C ILE A 24 -6.92 -23.85 -2.25
N GLY A 25 -6.66 -23.19 -3.37
CA GLY A 25 -5.30 -22.95 -3.85
C GLY A 25 -4.48 -22.04 -2.96
N GLN A 26 -5.11 -21.12 -2.23
CA GLN A 26 -4.45 -20.19 -1.33
C GLN A 26 -3.81 -20.91 -0.14
N ILE A 27 -4.48 -21.94 0.40
CA ILE A 27 -3.90 -22.78 1.47
C ILE A 27 -2.63 -23.46 0.97
N GLU A 28 -2.69 -24.09 -0.21
CA GLU A 28 -1.54 -24.76 -0.82
C GLU A 28 -0.38 -23.80 -1.11
N LEU A 29 -0.69 -22.57 -1.55
CA LEU A 29 0.31 -21.52 -1.76
C LEU A 29 1.00 -21.12 -0.45
N MET A 30 0.24 -20.91 0.61
CA MET A 30 0.79 -20.55 1.92
C MET A 30 1.60 -21.68 2.54
N ASN A 31 1.23 -22.94 2.33
CA ASN A 31 2.02 -24.09 2.77
C ASN A 31 3.40 -24.09 2.09
N LEU A 32 3.45 -23.86 0.78
CA LEU A 32 4.71 -23.80 0.03
C LEU A 32 5.62 -22.65 0.52
N PHE A 33 5.05 -21.48 0.77
CA PHE A 33 5.80 -20.36 1.36
C PHE A 33 6.31 -20.71 2.76
N THR A 34 5.46 -21.28 3.62
CA THR A 34 5.81 -21.71 4.97
C THR A 34 6.98 -22.69 4.95
N GLU A 35 6.88 -23.77 4.19
CA GLU A 35 7.95 -24.78 4.05
C GLU A 35 9.27 -24.19 3.55
N THR A 36 9.20 -23.21 2.66
CA THR A 36 10.40 -22.57 2.07
C THR A 36 11.06 -21.58 3.04
N PHE A 37 10.27 -20.76 3.72
CA PHE A 37 10.75 -19.72 4.63
C PHE A 37 11.21 -20.29 5.98
N LEU A 38 10.57 -21.34 6.47
CA LEU A 38 10.95 -22.04 7.71
C LEU A 38 12.39 -22.58 7.66
N LYS A 39 12.87 -23.02 6.48
CA LYS A 39 14.26 -23.47 6.29
C LYS A 39 15.29 -22.40 6.66
N ASN A 40 14.90 -21.13 6.55
CA ASN A 40 15.74 -19.98 6.88
C ASN A 40 15.30 -19.28 8.18
N LYS A 41 14.42 -19.91 8.98
CA LYS A 41 13.86 -19.35 10.24
C LYS A 41 13.20 -17.98 10.06
N ILE A 42 12.59 -17.74 8.89
CA ILE A 42 11.85 -16.51 8.63
C ILE A 42 10.37 -16.75 8.91
N ASN A 43 9.81 -15.95 9.82
CA ASN A 43 8.38 -15.99 10.11
C ASN A 43 7.60 -15.26 9.01
N ILE A 44 6.48 -15.84 8.58
CA ILE A 44 5.61 -15.25 7.57
C ILE A 44 4.19 -15.05 8.12
N SER A 45 3.48 -14.07 7.58
CA SER A 45 2.07 -13.84 7.86
C SER A 45 1.30 -13.71 6.56
N GLN A 46 0.03 -14.09 6.56
CA GLN A 46 -0.83 -13.91 5.39
C GLN A 46 -1.62 -12.60 5.47
N ILE A 47 -1.70 -11.89 4.35
CA ILE A 47 -2.64 -10.78 4.16
C ILE A 47 -3.41 -11.00 2.85
N LEU A 48 -4.73 -10.91 2.92
CA LEU A 48 -5.60 -10.94 1.75
C LEU A 48 -6.29 -9.59 1.60
N LEU A 49 -6.17 -8.97 0.43
CA LEU A 49 -6.77 -7.65 0.13
C LEU A 49 -7.52 -7.71 -1.19
N THR A 50 -8.60 -6.96 -1.33
CA THR A 50 -9.16 -6.61 -2.64
C THR A 50 -8.58 -5.29 -3.12
N LEU A 51 -8.64 -4.99 -4.43
CA LEU A 51 -8.29 -3.65 -4.92
C LEU A 51 -9.09 -2.56 -4.20
N GLU A 52 -10.40 -2.78 -3.96
CA GLU A 52 -11.23 -1.82 -3.25
C GLU A 52 -10.79 -1.57 -1.80
N ASP A 53 -10.20 -2.56 -1.12
CA ASP A 53 -9.64 -2.36 0.22
C ASP A 53 -8.45 -1.40 0.20
N THR A 54 -7.68 -1.41 -0.90
CA THR A 54 -6.53 -0.52 -1.08
C THR A 54 -6.91 0.89 -1.54
N GLU A 55 -8.07 1.06 -2.19
CA GLU A 55 -8.54 2.35 -2.70
C GLU A 55 -9.44 3.09 -1.72
N GLN A 56 -10.09 2.37 -0.81
CA GLN A 56 -10.83 2.98 0.29
C GLN A 56 -9.89 3.36 1.44
N ARG A 57 -9.76 4.67 1.68
CA ARG A 57 -8.86 5.25 2.67
C ARG A 57 -8.88 4.57 4.04
N ARG A 58 -10.07 4.36 4.62
CA ARG A 58 -10.21 3.76 5.95
C ARG A 58 -9.65 2.33 5.98
N ARG A 59 -9.90 1.55 4.92
CA ARG A 59 -9.41 0.17 4.79
C ARG A 59 -7.90 0.15 4.53
N ALA A 60 -7.40 1.04 3.67
CA ALA A 60 -5.97 1.22 3.43
C ALA A 60 -5.18 1.59 4.70
N LEU A 61 -5.71 2.47 5.55
CA LEU A 61 -5.08 2.82 6.84
C LEU A 61 -5.06 1.65 7.83
N ASN A 62 -6.12 0.85 7.85
CA ASN A 62 -6.12 -0.36 8.66
C ASN A 62 -5.08 -1.37 8.15
N ALA A 63 -5.00 -1.57 6.83
CA ALA A 63 -3.97 -2.42 6.23
C ALA A 63 -2.55 -1.92 6.53
N LYS A 64 -2.28 -0.61 6.40
CA LYS A 64 -1.00 0.01 6.78
C LYS A 64 -0.58 -0.35 8.20
N ARG A 65 -1.49 -0.18 9.16
CA ARG A 65 -1.23 -0.52 10.57
C ARG A 65 -0.92 -2.00 10.74
N THR A 66 -1.60 -2.89 10.02
CA THR A 66 -1.30 -4.32 10.04
C THR A 66 0.13 -4.58 9.55
N PHE A 67 0.55 -3.99 8.43
CA PHE A 67 1.92 -4.10 7.95
C PHE A 67 2.95 -3.59 8.97
N GLU A 68 2.73 -2.40 9.55
CA GLU A 68 3.62 -1.82 10.56
C GLU A 68 3.80 -2.73 11.78
N ASN A 69 2.72 -3.32 12.30
CA ASN A 69 2.79 -4.25 13.43
C ASN A 69 3.49 -5.55 13.06
N LEU A 70 3.23 -6.10 11.87
CA LEU A 70 3.90 -7.32 11.40
C LEU A 70 5.42 -7.12 11.27
N PHE A 71 5.85 -5.96 10.77
CA PHE A 71 7.27 -5.63 10.71
C PHE A 71 7.89 -5.50 12.10
N GLN A 72 7.18 -4.90 13.07
CA GLN A 72 7.64 -4.83 14.48
C GLN A 72 7.76 -6.22 15.12
N LEU A 73 6.93 -7.18 14.70
CA LEU A 73 6.99 -8.58 15.14
C LEU A 73 8.04 -9.40 14.38
N ASN A 74 8.79 -8.82 13.44
CA ASN A 74 9.73 -9.50 12.55
C ASN A 74 9.08 -10.57 11.65
N PHE A 75 7.86 -10.32 11.18
CA PHE A 75 7.17 -11.16 10.21
C PHE A 75 7.33 -10.60 8.79
N VAL A 76 7.48 -11.50 7.81
CA VAL A 76 7.41 -11.18 6.38
C VAL A 76 5.96 -11.38 5.89
N PRO A 77 5.25 -10.31 5.51
CA PRO A 77 3.89 -10.44 5.01
C PRO A 77 3.86 -10.98 3.59
N ILE A 78 3.13 -12.08 3.39
CA ILE A 78 2.78 -12.63 2.08
C ILE A 78 1.39 -12.11 1.72
N VAL A 79 1.34 -11.23 0.73
CA VAL A 79 0.11 -10.57 0.30
C VAL A 79 -0.42 -11.22 -0.97
N ASN A 80 -1.73 -11.51 -1.01
CA ASN A 80 -2.40 -11.91 -2.24
C ASN A 80 -3.79 -11.26 -2.34
N GLU A 81 -4.39 -11.31 -3.52
CA GLU A 81 -5.75 -10.84 -3.71
C GLU A 81 -6.76 -11.75 -2.98
N ASN A 82 -7.81 -11.16 -2.40
CA ASN A 82 -8.90 -11.91 -1.78
C ASN A 82 -9.94 -12.37 -2.82
N ASP A 83 -9.56 -13.37 -3.62
CA ASP A 83 -10.38 -13.92 -4.73
C ASP A 83 -11.78 -14.36 -4.30
N SER A 84 -11.97 -14.77 -3.05
CA SER A 84 -13.24 -15.28 -2.51
C SER A 84 -14.34 -14.23 -2.45
N ILE A 85 -13.98 -12.95 -2.32
CA ILE A 85 -14.94 -11.83 -2.22
C ILE A 85 -14.75 -10.78 -3.33
N ALA A 86 -13.75 -10.95 -4.19
CA ALA A 86 -13.53 -10.07 -5.33
C ALA A 86 -14.63 -10.22 -6.40
N THR A 87 -15.28 -9.10 -6.73
CA THR A 87 -16.35 -9.02 -7.74
C THR A 87 -15.82 -9.26 -9.16
N SER A 88 -16.70 -9.70 -10.06
CA SER A 88 -16.36 -10.10 -11.44
C SER A 88 -15.76 -8.99 -12.30
N GLU A 89 -16.07 -7.73 -12.01
CA GLU A 89 -15.54 -6.56 -12.73
C GLU A 89 -14.03 -6.36 -12.51
N ILE A 90 -13.50 -6.94 -11.43
CA ILE A 90 -12.09 -6.89 -11.03
C ILE A 90 -11.34 -8.17 -11.46
N LYS A 91 -12.05 -9.15 -12.05
CA LYS A 91 -11.46 -10.44 -12.43
C LYS A 91 -10.65 -10.34 -13.71
N TYR A 92 -9.54 -9.64 -13.67
CA TYR A 92 -8.29 -10.08 -14.28
C TYR A 92 -7.12 -9.48 -13.52
N GLY A 93 -6.67 -10.24 -12.52
CA GLY A 93 -5.30 -10.39 -12.06
C GLY A 93 -4.32 -9.36 -12.57
N ASP A 94 -4.29 -8.22 -11.89
CA ASP A 94 -3.17 -7.32 -11.96
C ASP A 94 -2.54 -7.18 -10.58
N ASN A 95 -1.84 -8.25 -10.18
CA ASN A 95 -0.97 -8.22 -9.01
C ASN A 95 0.11 -7.14 -9.13
N ASP A 96 0.39 -6.57 -10.32
CA ASP A 96 1.27 -5.41 -10.47
C ASP A 96 0.63 -4.19 -9.79
N ARG A 97 -0.66 -3.93 -10.07
CA ARG A 97 -1.44 -2.88 -9.40
C ARG A 97 -1.59 -3.15 -7.91
N LEU A 98 -1.96 -4.36 -7.50
CA LEU A 98 -2.05 -4.70 -6.07
C LEU A 98 -0.70 -4.47 -5.37
N ALA A 99 0.42 -4.91 -5.96
CA ALA A 99 1.75 -4.72 -5.40
C ALA A 99 2.13 -3.23 -5.29
N SER A 100 1.79 -2.40 -6.30
CA SER A 100 2.00 -0.95 -6.22
C SER A 100 1.19 -0.27 -5.12
N ARG A 101 -0.03 -0.75 -4.88
CA ARG A 101 -0.89 -0.28 -3.79
C ARG A 101 -0.36 -0.72 -2.43
N VAL A 102 0.10 -1.96 -2.31
CA VAL A 102 0.77 -2.45 -1.10
C VAL A 102 2.03 -1.65 -0.81
N ALA A 103 2.85 -1.36 -1.83
CA ALA A 103 4.04 -0.52 -1.69
C ALA A 103 3.69 0.90 -1.21
N GLN A 104 2.62 1.49 -1.76
CA GLN A 104 2.09 2.78 -1.29
C GLN A 104 1.59 2.73 0.15
N ILE A 105 0.80 1.72 0.52
CA ILE A 105 0.21 1.56 1.86
C ILE A 105 1.29 1.32 2.92
N SER A 106 2.27 0.49 2.61
CA SER A 106 3.40 0.16 3.50
C SER A 106 4.54 1.19 3.47
N ALA A 107 4.42 2.25 2.66
CA ALA A 107 5.44 3.28 2.46
C ALA A 107 6.82 2.72 2.03
N ALA A 108 6.82 1.66 1.22
CA ALA A 108 8.02 0.98 0.76
C ALA A 108 9.00 1.92 0.04
N ASP A 109 10.30 1.69 0.22
CA ASP A 109 11.36 2.36 -0.56
C ASP A 109 11.36 1.94 -2.02
N SER A 110 11.12 0.65 -2.23
CA SER A 110 11.13 0.08 -3.57
C SER A 110 10.10 -1.03 -3.75
N LEU A 111 9.59 -1.12 -4.97
CA LEU A 111 8.81 -2.24 -5.49
C LEU A 111 9.60 -2.91 -6.62
N ILE A 112 9.83 -4.22 -6.54
CA ILE A 112 10.44 -4.99 -7.62
C ILE A 112 9.40 -5.94 -8.21
N LEU A 113 9.02 -5.70 -9.47
CA LEU A 113 8.17 -6.61 -10.24
C LEU A 113 9.04 -7.61 -11.00
N LEU A 114 9.05 -8.85 -10.52
CA LEU A 114 9.73 -9.97 -11.15
C LEU A 114 8.82 -10.63 -12.19
N SER A 115 9.22 -10.57 -13.46
CA SER A 115 8.46 -11.03 -14.62
C SER A 115 9.29 -11.97 -15.51
N ASP A 116 8.77 -12.35 -16.67
CA ASP A 116 9.48 -13.16 -17.68
C ASP A 116 10.27 -12.30 -18.69
N VAL A 117 10.34 -10.99 -18.46
CA VAL A 117 11.07 -10.01 -19.27
C VAL A 117 12.17 -9.33 -18.45
N GLU A 118 13.25 -8.90 -19.11
CA GLU A 118 14.34 -8.16 -18.45
C GLU A 118 13.93 -6.74 -18.03
N GLY A 119 12.89 -6.18 -18.63
CA GLY A 119 12.40 -4.82 -18.36
C GLY A 119 11.64 -4.26 -19.55
N LEU A 120 11.55 -2.93 -19.65
CA LEU A 120 10.97 -2.23 -20.78
C LEU A 120 12.04 -1.95 -21.83
N TYR A 121 11.78 -2.39 -23.06
CA TYR A 121 12.66 -2.12 -24.20
C TYR A 121 12.13 -0.96 -25.07
N THR A 122 13.01 -0.30 -25.82
CA THR A 122 12.64 0.76 -26.77
C THR A 122 11.64 0.28 -27.83
N THR A 123 11.74 -1.00 -28.23
CA THR A 123 10.81 -1.71 -29.11
C THR A 123 10.72 -3.18 -28.68
N ASN A 124 9.84 -3.99 -29.29
CA ASN A 124 9.74 -5.41 -28.94
C ASN A 124 11.04 -6.15 -29.33
N PRO A 125 11.83 -6.68 -28.37
CA PRO A 125 13.11 -7.33 -28.66
C PRO A 125 12.97 -8.65 -29.41
N LYS A 126 11.77 -9.26 -29.44
CA LYS A 126 11.49 -10.45 -30.26
C LYS A 126 11.37 -10.13 -31.75
N ILE A 127 11.10 -8.87 -32.09
CA ILE A 127 10.87 -8.40 -33.47
C ILE A 127 12.06 -7.58 -33.96
N ASN A 128 12.60 -6.70 -33.12
CA ASN A 128 13.70 -5.81 -33.46
C ASN A 128 14.96 -6.18 -32.66
N LYS A 129 16.02 -6.61 -33.35
CA LYS A 129 17.31 -6.95 -32.72
C LYS A 129 18.04 -5.73 -32.15
N ASN A 130 17.71 -4.53 -32.61
CA ASN A 130 18.25 -3.26 -32.10
C ASN A 130 17.43 -2.72 -30.92
N ALA A 131 16.52 -3.52 -30.35
CA ALA A 131 15.78 -3.13 -29.16
C ALA A 131 16.73 -3.02 -27.96
N GLU A 132 16.76 -1.85 -27.35
CA GLU A 132 17.60 -1.56 -26.19
C GLU A 132 16.76 -1.56 -24.92
N LEU A 133 17.32 -2.10 -23.83
CA LEU A 133 16.68 -2.08 -22.53
C LEU A 133 16.76 -0.66 -21.94
N ILE A 134 15.61 -0.06 -21.66
CA ILE A 134 15.53 1.24 -21.01
C ILE A 134 15.91 1.04 -19.54
N LYS A 135 17.00 1.68 -19.08
CA LYS A 135 17.50 1.51 -17.71
C LYS A 135 16.74 2.32 -16.67
N GLU A 136 16.37 3.55 -17.01
CA GLU A 136 15.72 4.47 -16.07
C GLU A 136 14.62 5.30 -16.75
N ILE A 137 13.52 5.50 -16.04
CA ILE A 137 12.35 6.26 -16.48
C ILE A 137 11.97 7.22 -15.34
N LYS A 138 12.21 8.51 -15.57
CA LYS A 138 11.78 9.58 -14.65
C LYS A 138 10.36 10.07 -14.92
N ASN A 139 9.95 10.05 -16.19
CA ASN A 139 8.61 10.44 -16.58
C ASN A 139 8.01 9.40 -17.51
N ILE A 140 6.84 8.88 -17.13
CA ILE A 140 6.01 8.05 -18.01
C ILE A 140 5.22 9.02 -18.90
N ASP A 141 5.69 9.22 -20.13
CA ASP A 141 5.05 10.05 -21.14
C ASP A 141 4.27 9.20 -22.17
N LYS A 142 3.67 9.87 -23.17
CA LYS A 142 2.90 9.19 -24.23
C LYS A 142 3.75 8.16 -25.00
N ASN A 143 5.06 8.35 -25.13
CA ASN A 143 5.92 7.43 -25.85
C ASN A 143 6.09 6.12 -25.07
N ILE A 144 6.38 6.22 -23.76
CA ILE A 144 6.46 5.04 -22.86
C ILE A 144 5.12 4.29 -22.84
N GLU A 145 3.99 5.01 -22.77
CA GLU A 145 2.67 4.41 -22.81
C GLU A 145 2.40 3.66 -24.13
N GLN A 146 2.79 4.24 -25.27
CA GLN A 146 2.65 3.59 -26.58
C GLN A 146 3.50 2.33 -26.70
N ILE A 147 4.76 2.36 -26.25
CA ILE A 147 5.65 1.20 -26.25
C ILE A 147 5.02 0.05 -25.45
N SER A 148 4.46 0.35 -24.28
CA SER A 148 3.84 -0.65 -23.40
C SER A 148 2.57 -1.30 -23.95
N THR A 149 1.86 -0.60 -24.85
CA THR A 149 0.59 -1.08 -25.44
C THR A 149 0.84 -1.99 -26.64
N LYS A 150 1.98 -1.83 -27.33
CA LYS A 150 2.34 -2.63 -28.52
C LYS A 150 2.99 -3.98 -28.18
N SER A 151 3.35 -4.22 -26.93
CA SER A 151 4.05 -5.43 -26.47
C SER A 151 3.13 -6.57 -26.00
N VAL A 152 1.89 -6.64 -26.47
CA VAL A 152 0.95 -7.71 -26.08
C VAL A 152 1.41 -9.06 -26.65
N GLY A 153 2.04 -9.88 -25.81
CA GLY A 153 2.31 -11.29 -26.10
C GLY A 153 1.12 -12.17 -25.68
N GLU A 154 0.91 -13.29 -26.39
CA GLU A 154 -0.26 -14.18 -26.30
C GLU A 154 -0.52 -14.88 -24.95
N HIS A 155 0.33 -14.73 -23.92
CA HIS A 155 0.34 -15.65 -22.76
C HIS A 155 0.17 -15.00 -21.37
N GLY A 156 -0.13 -13.71 -21.25
CA GLY A 156 -0.32 -13.05 -19.94
C GLY A 156 -1.50 -12.08 -19.93
N THR A 157 -2.39 -12.22 -18.94
CA THR A 157 -3.60 -11.38 -18.79
C THR A 157 -3.33 -9.97 -18.21
N GLY A 158 -2.06 -9.58 -18.05
CA GLY A 158 -1.62 -8.29 -17.52
C GLY A 158 -0.20 -7.97 -17.96
N GLY A 159 -0.04 -7.57 -19.23
CA GLY A 159 1.25 -7.47 -19.94
C GLY A 159 2.18 -6.35 -19.44
N MET A 160 2.81 -5.62 -20.35
CA MET A 160 3.67 -4.49 -19.98
C MET A 160 2.85 -3.28 -19.50
N LYS A 161 1.65 -3.08 -20.06
CA LYS A 161 0.76 -1.97 -19.71
C LYS A 161 0.45 -1.90 -18.20
N THR A 162 0.10 -3.02 -17.58
CA THR A 162 -0.20 -3.08 -16.14
C THR A 162 1.00 -2.70 -15.27
N LYS A 163 2.21 -3.10 -15.68
CA LYS A 163 3.47 -2.73 -15.00
C LYS A 163 3.74 -1.23 -15.12
N ILE A 164 3.42 -0.62 -16.27
CA ILE A 164 3.50 0.84 -16.42
C ILE A 164 2.46 1.54 -15.55
N ASP A 165 1.24 1.03 -15.45
CA ASP A 165 0.21 1.61 -14.58
C ASP A 165 0.57 1.47 -13.08
N ALA A 166 1.16 0.34 -12.68
CA ALA A 166 1.76 0.15 -11.36
C ALA A 166 2.92 1.12 -11.10
N ALA A 167 3.77 1.38 -12.11
CA ALA A 167 4.85 2.33 -12.02
C ALA A 167 4.34 3.77 -11.81
N LYS A 168 3.25 4.17 -12.47
CA LYS A 168 2.61 5.49 -12.23
C LYS A 168 2.20 5.65 -10.77
N ILE A 169 1.62 4.61 -10.15
CA ILE A 169 1.25 4.63 -8.74
C ILE A 169 2.50 4.80 -7.86
N CYS A 170 3.57 4.06 -8.14
CA CYS A 170 4.83 4.16 -7.40
C CYS A 170 5.49 5.54 -7.55
N GLN A 171 5.50 6.09 -8.76
CA GLN A 171 6.07 7.42 -9.01
C GLN A 171 5.40 8.52 -8.20
N LEU A 172 4.08 8.39 -7.99
CA LEU A 172 3.26 9.31 -7.20
C LEU A 172 3.26 8.98 -5.70
N SER A 173 3.73 7.81 -5.27
CA SER A 173 3.85 7.45 -3.85
C SER A 173 5.24 7.69 -3.27
N GLY A 174 6.20 8.15 -4.09
CA GLY A 174 7.59 8.30 -3.68
C GLY A 174 8.35 6.97 -3.60
N CYS A 175 7.84 5.91 -4.24
CA CYS A 175 8.42 4.57 -4.28
C CYS A 175 9.19 4.37 -5.61
N ILE A 176 10.41 3.83 -5.55
CA ILE A 176 11.19 3.45 -6.73
C ILE A 176 10.73 2.08 -7.20
N MET A 177 10.31 1.94 -8.45
CA MET A 177 9.87 0.64 -8.97
C MET A 177 10.86 0.05 -9.98
N ALA A 178 11.07 -1.27 -9.96
CA ALA A 178 11.81 -2.00 -10.99
C ALA A 178 10.92 -2.99 -11.72
N ILE A 179 11.16 -3.17 -13.02
CA ILE A 179 10.73 -4.37 -13.76
C ILE A 179 11.99 -5.14 -14.13
N ALA A 180 12.04 -6.43 -13.76
CA ALA A 180 13.20 -7.28 -13.96
C ALA A 180 12.80 -8.74 -14.22
N ASN A 181 13.72 -9.54 -14.75
CA ASN A 181 13.48 -10.96 -14.99
C ASN A 181 13.57 -11.76 -13.67
N GLY A 182 12.50 -12.47 -13.35
CA GLY A 182 12.35 -13.31 -12.16
C GLY A 182 12.73 -14.78 -12.34
N LEU A 183 12.89 -15.25 -13.57
CA LEU A 183 13.20 -16.65 -13.87
C LEU A 183 14.60 -17.10 -13.43
N PRO A 184 15.67 -16.27 -13.53
CA PRO A 184 16.99 -16.72 -13.14
C PRO A 184 17.13 -16.88 -11.63
N LEU A 185 18.00 -17.79 -11.19
CA LEU A 185 18.34 -17.96 -9.78
C LEU A 185 18.84 -16.63 -9.17
N ARG A 186 18.31 -16.31 -7.97
CA ARG A 186 18.62 -15.10 -7.19
C ARG A 186 18.42 -13.80 -8.02
N PRO A 187 17.21 -13.54 -8.53
CA PRO A 187 16.97 -12.42 -9.44
C PRO A 187 17.26 -11.06 -8.79
N ILE A 188 16.92 -10.89 -7.51
CA ILE A 188 17.21 -9.65 -6.75
C ILE A 188 18.72 -9.38 -6.67
N LYS A 189 19.54 -10.41 -6.43
CA LYS A 189 21.00 -10.26 -6.41
C LYS A 189 21.53 -9.83 -7.78
N LYS A 190 20.99 -10.38 -8.87
CA LYS A 190 21.36 -9.99 -10.23
C LYS A 190 21.00 -8.53 -10.55
N ILE A 191 19.87 -8.04 -10.06
CA ILE A 191 19.49 -6.62 -10.20
C ILE A 191 20.57 -5.74 -9.55
N ILE A 192 20.99 -6.06 -8.33
CA ILE A 192 22.02 -5.31 -7.60
C ILE A 192 23.37 -5.34 -8.32
N GLU A 193 23.78 -6.50 -8.83
CA GLU A 193 25.11 -6.67 -9.45
C GLU A 193 25.21 -6.16 -10.89
N LYS A 194 24.15 -6.36 -11.69
CA LYS A 194 24.18 -6.14 -13.15
C LYS A 194 23.30 -4.99 -13.63
N ASN A 195 22.43 -4.48 -12.77
CA ASN A 195 21.44 -3.46 -13.13
C ASN A 195 20.64 -3.83 -14.40
N ASN A 196 20.30 -5.12 -14.56
CA ASN A 196 19.56 -5.61 -15.72
C ASN A 196 18.06 -5.54 -15.47
N CYS A 197 17.56 -4.31 -15.44
CA CYS A 197 16.16 -3.98 -15.18
C CYS A 197 15.85 -2.59 -15.73
N THR A 198 14.57 -2.24 -15.71
CA THR A 198 14.10 -0.88 -15.92
C THR A 198 13.65 -0.29 -14.58
N TRP A 199 14.26 0.80 -14.15
CA TRP A 199 13.86 1.56 -12.97
C TRP A 199 12.90 2.69 -13.32
N PHE A 200 11.88 2.85 -12.50
CA PHE A 200 10.93 3.96 -12.53
C PHE A 200 11.19 4.81 -11.29
N LEU A 201 11.71 6.02 -11.51
CA LEU A 201 12.13 6.90 -10.43
C LEU A 201 10.94 7.74 -9.94
N PRO A 202 10.83 7.99 -8.63
CA PRO A 202 9.72 8.74 -8.07
C PRO A 202 9.70 10.19 -8.56
N LYS A 203 8.49 10.73 -8.75
CA LYS A 203 8.28 12.14 -9.14
C LYS A 203 8.27 13.09 -7.94
N ILE A 204 8.02 12.56 -6.75
CA ILE A 204 7.93 13.32 -5.51
C ILE A 204 8.63 12.56 -4.39
N SER A 205 9.05 13.27 -3.34
CA SER A 205 9.58 12.62 -2.15
C SER A 205 8.50 11.80 -1.46
N LYS A 206 8.90 10.79 -0.66
CA LYS A 206 7.96 10.06 0.20
C LYS A 206 7.19 10.98 1.15
N LEU A 207 7.86 12.00 1.66
CA LEU A 207 7.26 12.99 2.55
C LEU A 207 6.18 13.79 1.82
N ASP A 208 6.42 14.19 0.57
CA ASP A 208 5.42 14.90 -0.23
C ASP A 208 4.27 13.98 -0.65
N ALA A 209 4.55 12.71 -0.98
CA ALA A 209 3.52 11.72 -1.27
C ALA A 209 2.59 11.50 -0.09
N ARG A 210 3.17 11.41 1.11
CA ARG A 210 2.44 11.33 2.37
C ARG A 210 1.64 12.59 2.64
N LYS A 211 2.23 13.78 2.45
CA LYS A 211 1.54 15.06 2.61
C LYS A 211 0.33 15.14 1.69
N LYS A 212 0.53 14.83 0.41
CA LYS A 212 -0.55 14.72 -0.57
C LYS A 212 -1.59 13.71 -0.13
N TRP A 213 -1.21 12.51 0.30
CA TRP A 213 -2.16 11.52 0.79
C TRP A 213 -3.02 12.00 1.97
N ILE A 214 -2.47 12.85 2.84
CA ILE A 214 -3.20 13.44 3.97
C ILE A 214 -4.10 14.60 3.50
N ILE A 215 -3.59 15.48 2.64
CA ILE A 215 -4.28 16.71 2.20
C ILE A 215 -5.31 16.43 1.10
N SER A 216 -5.04 15.50 0.18
CA SER A 216 -5.79 15.28 -1.06
C SER A 216 -7.08 14.47 -0.86
N SER A 217 -7.39 14.06 0.36
CA SER A 217 -8.53 13.19 0.64
C SER A 217 -9.60 13.96 1.40
N ILE A 218 -10.60 14.47 0.67
CA ILE A 218 -11.93 14.81 1.17
C ILE A 218 -11.94 16.03 2.11
N SER A 219 -12.97 16.86 1.98
CA SER A 219 -13.25 17.94 2.93
C SER A 219 -13.12 17.41 4.36
N PRO A 220 -12.34 18.06 5.24
CA PRO A 220 -12.18 17.61 6.62
C PRO A 220 -13.56 17.38 7.25
N LYS A 221 -13.78 16.21 7.84
CA LYS A 221 -15.09 15.85 8.43
C LYS A 221 -15.30 16.42 9.83
N GLY A 222 -14.23 16.96 10.43
CA GLY A 222 -14.26 17.60 11.72
C GLY A 222 -12.97 18.32 12.05
N GLN A 223 -12.93 18.88 13.25
CA GLN A 223 -11.84 19.71 13.73
C GLN A 223 -11.58 19.45 15.22
N LEU A 224 -10.32 19.48 15.61
CA LEU A 224 -9.87 19.43 17.00
C LEU A 224 -9.22 20.76 17.36
N ILE A 225 -9.70 21.41 18.42
CA ILE A 225 -9.04 22.59 18.98
C ILE A 225 -8.06 22.12 20.06
N ILE A 226 -6.81 22.58 19.98
CA ILE A 226 -5.72 22.16 20.85
C ILE A 226 -5.19 23.32 21.71
N ASP A 227 -4.53 23.00 22.83
CA ASP A 227 -3.80 24.00 23.61
C ASP A 227 -2.38 24.27 23.09
N ASP A 228 -1.74 25.28 23.68
CA ASP A 228 -0.38 25.69 23.34
C ASP A 228 0.66 24.58 23.58
N GLY A 229 0.47 23.77 24.61
CA GLY A 229 1.36 22.64 24.91
C GLY A 229 1.29 21.55 23.84
N ALA A 230 0.09 21.22 23.36
CA ALA A 230 -0.07 20.38 22.20
C ALA A 230 0.57 21.01 20.96
N LYS A 231 0.29 22.29 20.67
CA LYS A 231 0.86 22.97 19.49
C LYS A 231 2.39 22.89 19.48
N GLU A 232 3.03 23.20 20.61
CA GLU A 232 4.49 23.11 20.75
C GLU A 232 5.01 21.68 20.53
N ALA A 233 4.31 20.67 21.06
CA ALA A 233 4.65 19.27 20.85
C ALA A 233 4.55 18.87 19.36
N LEU A 234 3.49 19.32 18.67
CA LEU A 234 3.31 19.06 17.23
C LEU A 234 4.42 19.72 16.39
N THR A 235 4.80 20.96 16.70
CA THR A 235 5.94 21.66 16.05
C THR A 235 7.26 20.90 16.26
N LYS A 236 7.41 20.20 17.40
CA LYS A 236 8.56 19.31 17.69
C LYS A 236 8.43 17.92 17.05
N GLY A 237 7.46 17.71 16.15
CA GLY A 237 7.25 16.44 15.44
C GLY A 237 6.68 15.31 16.31
N LYS A 238 5.99 15.65 17.40
CA LYS A 238 5.29 14.67 18.25
C LYS A 238 3.85 14.45 17.78
N SER A 239 3.25 13.36 18.23
CA SER A 239 1.85 13.02 17.97
C SER A 239 0.90 13.88 18.83
N LEU A 240 -0.32 14.10 18.36
CA LEU A 240 -1.38 14.73 19.15
C LEU A 240 -1.94 13.75 20.17
N LEU A 241 -1.79 14.06 21.46
CA LEU A 241 -2.35 13.30 22.57
C LEU A 241 -3.69 13.87 23.02
N ALA A 242 -4.54 13.04 23.63
CA ALA A 242 -5.87 13.45 24.08
C ALA A 242 -5.83 14.58 25.13
N ALA A 243 -4.80 14.59 25.99
CA ALA A 243 -4.59 15.59 27.04
C ALA A 243 -4.57 17.04 26.52
N GLY A 244 -4.07 17.24 25.30
CA GLY A 244 -3.93 18.57 24.69
C GLY A 244 -5.14 19.02 23.86
N ILE A 245 -6.22 18.23 23.80
CA ILE A 245 -7.44 18.57 23.05
C ILE A 245 -8.40 19.33 23.98
N LYS A 246 -8.87 20.49 23.54
CA LYS A 246 -9.81 21.36 24.26
C LYS A 246 -11.22 21.38 23.68
N LYS A 247 -11.39 21.04 22.41
CA LYS A 247 -12.71 20.96 21.78
C LYS A 247 -12.72 20.01 20.59
N VAL A 248 -13.85 19.34 20.40
CA VAL A 248 -14.15 18.52 19.21
C VAL A 248 -15.30 19.19 18.46
N LEU A 249 -15.14 19.42 17.15
CA LEU A 249 -16.16 20.00 16.28
C LEU A 249 -16.42 19.09 15.07
N GLY A 250 -17.69 18.90 14.73
CA GLY A 250 -18.11 18.00 13.64
C GLY A 250 -18.18 16.52 14.07
N LYS A 251 -18.61 15.66 13.14
CA LYS A 251 -18.76 14.22 13.38
C LYS A 251 -17.86 13.44 12.43
N PHE A 252 -16.97 12.65 13.00
CA PHE A 252 -15.98 11.89 12.24
C PHE A 252 -15.72 10.53 12.89
N ASN A 253 -15.26 9.59 12.07
CA ASN A 253 -14.89 8.25 12.50
C ASN A 253 -13.37 8.08 12.52
N LYS A 254 -12.91 6.99 13.12
CA LYS A 254 -11.52 6.54 13.01
C LYS A 254 -11.09 6.45 11.54
N GLY A 255 -9.97 7.10 11.24
CA GLY A 255 -9.36 7.20 9.90
C GLY A 255 -9.88 8.36 9.05
N ASP A 256 -10.88 9.12 9.51
CA ASP A 256 -11.32 10.31 8.81
C ASP A 256 -10.30 11.44 8.95
N HIS A 257 -10.26 12.28 7.91
CA HIS A 257 -9.45 13.48 7.83
C HIS A 257 -10.07 14.60 8.68
N ILE A 258 -9.27 15.19 9.56
CA ILE A 258 -9.68 16.24 10.49
C ILE A 258 -8.68 17.41 10.48
N LYS A 259 -9.18 18.61 10.77
CA LYS A 259 -8.34 19.78 11.02
C LYS A 259 -7.86 19.80 12.47
N ILE A 260 -6.66 20.32 12.68
CA ILE A 260 -6.10 20.64 13.99
C ILE A 260 -5.99 22.15 14.04
N ILE A 261 -6.72 22.75 14.97
CA ILE A 261 -6.93 24.19 15.09
C ILE A 261 -6.29 24.66 16.40
N ASP A 262 -5.53 25.74 16.36
CA ASP A 262 -4.96 26.33 17.56
C ASP A 262 -5.98 27.16 18.35
N LYS A 263 -5.57 27.70 19.50
CA LYS A 263 -6.41 28.55 20.36
C LYS A 263 -6.91 29.82 19.67
N ASP A 264 -6.21 30.30 18.64
CA ASP A 264 -6.55 31.49 17.88
C ASP A 264 -7.50 31.17 16.71
N TYR A 265 -8.05 29.95 16.70
CA TYR A 265 -8.92 29.42 15.64
C TYR A 265 -8.25 29.34 14.27
N LYS A 266 -6.92 29.30 14.23
CA LYS A 266 -6.16 29.12 12.98
C LYS A 266 -5.88 27.64 12.74
N GLU A 267 -6.04 27.22 11.49
CA GLU A 267 -5.72 25.87 11.07
C GLU A 267 -4.20 25.69 11.09
N PHE A 268 -3.72 24.87 12.02
CA PHE A 268 -2.30 24.59 12.22
C PHE A 268 -1.87 23.36 11.42
N ALA A 269 -2.68 22.30 11.46
CA ALA A 269 -2.36 21.05 10.80
C ALA A 269 -3.62 20.31 10.34
N ARG A 270 -3.40 19.28 9.52
CA ARG A 270 -4.39 18.28 9.12
C ARG A 270 -3.88 16.91 9.48
N GLY A 271 -4.78 16.01 9.84
CA GLY A 271 -4.37 14.64 10.13
C GLY A 271 -5.51 13.64 10.12
N LEU A 272 -5.16 12.40 10.45
CA LEU A 272 -6.11 11.29 10.50
C LEU A 272 -6.37 10.88 11.95
N SER A 273 -7.65 10.85 12.32
CA SER A 273 -8.01 10.50 13.68
C SER A 273 -7.84 8.99 13.95
N SER A 274 -7.23 8.64 15.07
CA SER A 274 -7.18 7.28 15.61
C SER A 274 -8.51 6.83 16.24
N PHE A 275 -9.42 7.78 16.48
CA PHE A 275 -10.67 7.62 17.22
C PHE A 275 -11.85 8.30 16.49
N SER A 276 -13.09 7.93 16.79
CA SER A 276 -14.25 8.70 16.37
C SER A 276 -14.39 10.00 17.20
N SER A 277 -15.19 10.96 16.74
CA SER A 277 -15.49 12.17 17.51
C SER A 277 -16.05 11.85 18.89
N ASP A 278 -16.90 10.83 18.98
CA ASP A 278 -17.55 10.40 20.22
C ASP A 278 -16.56 9.78 21.20
N GLU A 279 -15.57 9.05 20.69
CA GLU A 279 -14.45 8.52 21.48
C GLU A 279 -13.52 9.65 21.94
N VAL A 280 -13.16 10.59 21.05
CA VAL A 280 -12.30 11.73 21.41
C VAL A 280 -12.95 12.59 22.50
N LEU A 281 -14.26 12.82 22.44
CA LEU A 281 -15.00 13.54 23.48
C LEU A 281 -14.90 12.88 24.86
N LYS A 282 -14.81 11.54 24.92
CA LYS A 282 -14.66 10.81 26.19
C LYS A 282 -13.26 10.90 26.77
N ILE A 283 -12.23 11.00 25.91
CA ILE A 283 -10.82 10.93 26.33
C ILE A 283 -10.10 12.29 26.35
N MET A 284 -10.68 13.34 25.75
CA MET A 284 -10.07 14.66 25.70
C MET A 284 -9.75 15.19 27.09
N GLY A 285 -8.57 15.80 27.26
CA GLY A 285 -8.08 16.26 28.55
C GLY A 285 -7.49 15.16 29.45
N HIS A 286 -7.62 13.88 29.10
CA HIS A 286 -7.06 12.77 29.88
C HIS A 286 -5.68 12.31 29.37
N HIS A 287 -4.88 11.77 30.29
CA HIS A 287 -3.62 11.10 29.97
C HIS A 287 -3.85 9.75 29.27
N SER A 288 -2.91 9.34 28.41
CA SER A 288 -3.04 8.13 27.59
C SER A 288 -3.25 6.84 28.39
N ASN A 289 -2.77 6.77 29.64
CA ASN A 289 -3.00 5.63 30.54
C ASN A 289 -4.45 5.46 31.00
N LYS A 290 -5.31 6.49 30.85
CA LYS A 290 -6.74 6.44 31.19
C LYS A 290 -7.64 6.08 30.00
N ILE A 291 -7.10 6.08 28.78
CA ILE A 291 -7.88 5.84 27.56
C ILE A 291 -8.54 4.47 27.59
N GLN A 292 -7.81 3.43 28.02
CA GLN A 292 -8.35 2.08 28.10
C GLN A 292 -9.54 1.98 29.05
N ASP A 293 -9.45 2.59 30.23
CA ASP A 293 -10.53 2.60 31.22
C ASP A 293 -11.77 3.35 30.70
N LEU A 294 -11.56 4.48 30.02
CA LEU A 294 -12.63 5.34 29.50
C LEU A 294 -13.34 4.74 28.28
N LEU A 295 -12.63 4.00 27.45
CA LEU A 295 -13.17 3.41 26.22
C LEU A 295 -13.55 1.93 26.37
N GLY A 296 -13.05 1.24 27.39
CA GLY A 296 -13.29 -0.18 27.64
C GLY A 296 -12.48 -1.12 26.74
N TYR A 297 -11.45 -0.63 26.04
CA TYR A 297 -10.60 -1.44 25.17
C TYR A 297 -9.18 -0.88 25.05
N ILE A 298 -8.19 -1.77 24.84
CA ILE A 298 -6.80 -1.38 24.59
C ILE A 298 -6.72 -0.69 23.23
N SER A 299 -6.18 0.52 23.21
CA SER A 299 -6.16 1.37 22.01
C SER A 299 -4.85 2.15 21.88
N LYS A 300 -4.75 2.97 20.83
CA LYS A 300 -3.60 3.85 20.61
C LYS A 300 -3.51 4.91 21.71
N SER A 301 -2.29 5.35 22.02
CA SER A 301 -2.09 6.45 22.97
C SER A 301 -2.44 7.82 22.38
N GLU A 302 -2.29 7.94 21.05
CA GLU A 302 -2.35 9.18 20.30
C GLU A 302 -3.63 9.32 19.48
N VAL A 303 -4.22 10.52 19.53
CA VAL A 303 -5.44 10.86 18.77
C VAL A 303 -5.10 11.10 17.31
N VAL A 304 -3.99 11.77 17.01
CA VAL A 304 -3.42 11.84 15.66
C VAL A 304 -1.94 11.52 15.77
N HIS A 305 -1.50 10.45 15.11
CA HIS A 305 -0.09 10.10 15.12
C HIS A 305 0.71 11.08 14.26
N LYS A 306 1.95 11.41 14.64
CA LYS A 306 2.83 12.35 13.90
C LYS A 306 2.97 11.97 12.42
N ASP A 307 2.97 10.67 12.15
CA ASP A 307 3.07 10.08 10.83
C ASP A 307 1.76 10.15 10.03
N ASP A 308 0.66 10.51 10.66
CA ASP A 308 -0.63 10.68 10.00
C ASP A 308 -1.09 12.15 10.08
N MET A 309 -0.13 13.08 10.19
CA MET A 309 -0.34 14.52 10.32
C MET A 309 0.55 15.34 9.36
N VAL A 310 0.05 16.50 8.94
CA VAL A 310 0.75 17.47 8.08
C VAL A 310 0.43 18.88 8.56
N GLU A 311 1.47 19.68 8.81
CA GLU A 311 1.34 21.12 9.06
C GLU A 311 0.95 21.87 7.77
N ILE A 312 0.12 22.90 7.90
CA ILE A 312 -0.35 23.73 6.77
C ILE A 312 0.53 24.96 6.59
#